data_AF-A0A5N7DDL4-F1
#
_entry.id   AF-A0A5N7DDL4-F1
#
_cell.length_a   1.000
_cell.length_b   1.000
_cell.length_c   1.000
_cell.angle_alpha   90.00
_cell.angle_beta   90.00
_cell.angle_gamma   90.00
#
_symmetry.space_group_name_H-M   'P 1'
#
loop_
_entity.id
_entity.type
_entity.pdbx_description
1 polymer ?
#
loop_
_entity_poly.entity_id
_entity_poly.type
_entity_poly.pdbx_seq_one_letter_code
_entity_poly.pdbx_strand_id
1 'polypeptide(L)'
;MASEGDWTCDANDAVQITLVQPSEQKPKTLSSFHPQFTYPIFGDDETIFGYKGLIIRLRFAAHDLRPHLHISYDEKFKTVGDTSAVDLLKTLNPFIPEEAFSTLPDYENAVQEDKDAKDFVPPGKLVHNYVTRGRTYEIWAGSLADPKVRRLLDRAQVFVSLFIEAGTPLETEDPEWTLERWTVYFVYEKVKPPTSNASQYSIVGYATTYRWWFYQRDSPEKASVTNDPFPGPEIRPAQLPARLRIAQFLILPPHQGSGHGTHLYTTIHTACFNDPTIVELTVEDPNEAFDALRDTADFHILRPEFLKHNVNINPDPYAAHPKTQRPRRVPTSALIPTKLLHDIRSTYKIASTQFAHVLEMFLLGEIPTKNRHAGGANMSRLLIKKHNAADPNERRYYWWRMLVKQRLFKRSRDILIQLEMSDRIEKLEETVTNVEEGYEALIKVFTAREEALKAKQEESGESPETAASEDSATSSGDTSARDQRSKRKFTVEDEDEEEEGEPEASKRPKLPLGLLTAAQGHPMLVELKNGETLNGHLANCDNWMNLILKEVVQTSPEGDRFFRLPEVYIRGNNIKYLRIPEEIIEMVKEQQQNQPSNRNRGGHSHRGDRGDRGGRGGRGRGRGRGRGGS
;
A
#
# COMPACT_ATOMS: atom_id res chain seq x y z
N MET A 1 -12.13 -9.73 27.49
CA MET A 1 -12.81 -10.69 28.40
C MET A 1 -13.09 -11.93 27.56
N ALA A 2 -12.19 -12.90 27.59
CA ALA A 2 -12.35 -14.16 26.85
C ALA A 2 -13.48 -14.98 27.48
N SER A 3 -14.38 -15.52 26.65
CA SER A 3 -15.34 -16.52 27.11
C SER A 3 -14.59 -17.78 27.53
N GLU A 4 -14.91 -18.29 28.71
CA GLU A 4 -14.43 -19.57 29.25
C GLU A 4 -14.75 -20.71 28.26
N GLY A 5 -13.82 -21.07 27.38
CA GLY A 5 -14.02 -22.18 26.44
C GLY A 5 -13.09 -22.22 25.23
N ASP A 6 -12.55 -21.09 24.77
CA ASP A 6 -11.72 -21.07 23.56
C ASP A 6 -10.23 -21.28 23.88
N TRP A 7 -9.65 -22.35 23.32
CA TRP A 7 -8.19 -22.57 23.26
C TRP A 7 -7.53 -21.79 22.12
N THR A 8 -8.33 -21.00 21.41
CA THR A 8 -7.92 -20.22 20.25
C THR A 8 -7.88 -18.75 20.64
N CYS A 9 -6.84 -18.04 20.23
CA CYS A 9 -6.71 -16.61 20.41
C CYS A 9 -6.45 -15.90 19.08
N ASP A 10 -6.89 -14.66 18.99
CA ASP A 10 -6.57 -13.77 17.87
C ASP A 10 -5.07 -13.42 17.92
N ALA A 11 -4.36 -13.67 16.83
CA ALA A 11 -2.92 -13.47 16.74
C ALA A 11 -2.53 -11.99 16.77
N ASN A 12 -3.35 -11.10 16.18
CA ASN A 12 -3.09 -9.66 16.16
C ASN A 12 -3.18 -9.07 17.58
N ASP A 13 -4.11 -9.58 18.40
CA ASP A 13 -4.24 -9.21 19.81
C ASP A 13 -3.14 -9.84 20.70
N ALA A 14 -2.78 -11.10 20.43
CA ALA A 14 -1.79 -11.84 21.22
C ALA A 14 -0.36 -11.30 21.03
N VAL A 15 -0.01 -10.84 19.82
CA VAL A 15 1.31 -10.29 19.50
C VAL A 15 1.40 -8.82 19.92
N GLN A 16 2.37 -8.52 20.78
CA GLN A 16 2.66 -7.19 21.28
C GLN A 16 4.08 -6.76 20.90
N ILE A 17 4.19 -5.66 20.16
CA ILE A 17 5.47 -5.08 19.74
C ILE A 17 5.78 -3.90 20.65
N THR A 18 6.99 -3.88 21.19
CA THR A 18 7.42 -2.81 22.11
C THR A 18 8.79 -2.26 21.72
N LEU A 19 8.92 -0.95 21.68
CA LEU A 19 10.21 -0.27 21.61
C LEU A 19 10.70 0.01 23.03
N VAL A 20 11.95 -0.33 23.33
CA VAL A 20 12.54 -0.16 24.67
C VAL A 20 13.83 0.65 24.62
N GLN A 21 14.12 1.35 25.70
CA GLN A 21 15.37 2.08 25.89
C GLN A 21 15.95 1.80 27.28
N PRO A 22 17.27 1.97 27.48
CA PRO A 22 17.86 1.88 28.81
C PRO A 22 17.31 2.92 29.79
N SER A 23 17.35 2.60 31.08
CA SER A 23 16.96 3.51 32.18
C SER A 23 17.74 3.18 33.45
N GLU A 24 17.55 3.96 34.53
CA GLU A 24 18.33 3.83 35.78
C GLU A 24 18.42 2.42 36.38
N GLN A 25 17.36 1.60 36.26
CA GLN A 25 17.33 0.25 36.85
C GLN A 25 17.10 -0.85 35.83
N LYS A 26 16.08 -0.71 34.96
CA LYS A 26 15.69 -1.71 33.96
C LYS A 26 15.27 -1.04 32.65
N PRO A 27 15.29 -1.72 31.50
CA PRO A 27 14.80 -1.13 30.25
C PRO A 27 13.37 -0.59 30.39
N LYS A 28 13.14 0.61 29.90
CA LYS A 28 11.84 1.28 29.88
C LYS A 28 11.20 1.12 28.50
N THR A 29 9.94 0.71 28.47
CA THR A 29 9.12 0.73 27.26
C THR A 29 8.78 2.18 26.86
N LEU A 30 9.12 2.55 25.63
CA LEU A 30 8.79 3.83 25.01
C LEU A 30 7.39 3.81 24.40
N SER A 31 7.10 2.74 23.67
CA SER A 31 5.84 2.54 22.97
C SER A 31 5.50 1.07 22.90
N SER A 32 4.20 0.79 22.82
CA SER A 32 3.63 -0.55 22.67
C SER A 32 2.53 -0.45 21.63
N PHE A 33 2.52 -1.37 20.67
CA PHE A 33 1.55 -1.42 19.59
C PHE A 33 1.38 -2.87 19.11
N HIS A 34 0.32 -3.09 18.34
CA HIS A 34 -0.04 -4.39 17.77
C HIS A 34 0.28 -4.41 16.27
N PRO A 35 0.52 -5.60 15.71
CA PRO A 35 0.63 -5.76 14.26
C PRO A 35 -0.71 -5.45 13.58
N GLN A 36 -0.65 -5.12 12.28
CA GLN A 36 -1.84 -5.00 11.43
C GLN A 36 -2.18 -6.33 10.75
N PHE A 37 -1.15 -7.14 10.48
CA PHE A 37 -1.27 -8.44 9.85
C PHE A 37 -0.43 -9.44 10.62
N THR A 38 -0.90 -10.66 10.71
CA THR A 38 -0.15 -11.79 11.26
C THR A 38 -0.36 -13.06 10.43
N TYR A 39 -1.19 -13.02 9.39
CA TYR A 39 -1.42 -14.14 8.49
C TYR A 39 -0.16 -14.75 7.85
N PRO A 40 0.92 -13.99 7.52
CA PRO A 40 2.12 -14.60 6.97
C PRO A 40 2.81 -15.53 7.98
N ILE A 41 2.54 -15.35 9.27
CA ILE A 41 3.16 -16.07 10.39
C ILE A 41 2.23 -17.17 10.92
N PHE A 42 0.95 -16.86 11.14
CA PHE A 42 -0.01 -17.77 11.80
C PHE A 42 -1.12 -18.30 10.87
N GLY A 43 -1.05 -18.02 9.56
CA GLY A 43 -2.02 -18.46 8.57
C GLY A 43 -3.22 -17.51 8.40
N ASP A 44 -3.99 -17.72 7.34
CA ASP A 44 -5.02 -16.79 6.84
C ASP A 44 -6.10 -16.41 7.85
N ASP A 45 -6.41 -17.29 8.80
CA ASP A 45 -7.39 -17.02 9.86
C ASP A 45 -6.86 -16.09 10.96
N GLU A 46 -5.55 -15.83 11.00
CA GLU A 46 -4.87 -15.00 12.02
C GLU A 46 -5.21 -15.43 13.45
N THR A 47 -5.32 -16.74 13.66
CA THR A 47 -5.60 -17.33 14.98
C THR A 47 -4.52 -18.29 15.43
N ILE A 48 -4.34 -18.39 16.73
CA ILE A 48 -3.37 -19.28 17.36
C ILE A 48 -4.11 -20.25 18.27
N PHE A 49 -4.05 -21.54 17.94
CA PHE A 49 -4.63 -22.62 18.73
C PHE A 49 -3.69 -23.15 19.81
N GLY A 50 -4.26 -23.48 20.97
CA GLY A 50 -3.65 -24.29 22.01
C GLY A 50 -3.17 -23.52 23.24
N TYR A 51 -3.57 -22.26 23.39
CA TYR A 51 -3.09 -21.40 24.48
C TYR A 51 -4.22 -20.54 25.06
N LYS A 52 -4.29 -20.45 26.39
CA LYS A 52 -5.13 -19.46 27.10
C LYS A 52 -4.27 -18.35 27.67
N GLY A 53 -4.77 -17.12 27.59
CA GLY A 53 -4.03 -15.94 28.07
C GLY A 53 -2.70 -15.73 27.35
N LEU A 54 -2.62 -16.11 26.06
CA LEU A 54 -1.39 -16.01 25.29
C LEU A 54 -0.96 -14.55 25.10
N ILE A 55 0.30 -14.28 25.38
CA ILE A 55 0.98 -13.02 25.07
C ILE A 55 2.31 -13.35 24.42
N ILE A 56 2.50 -12.88 23.19
CA ILE A 56 3.76 -12.95 22.44
C ILE A 56 4.33 -11.54 22.39
N ARG A 57 5.32 -11.24 23.22
CA ARG A 57 5.94 -9.92 23.28
C ARG A 57 7.26 -9.88 22.51
N LEU A 58 7.29 -9.09 21.44
CA LEU A 58 8.47 -8.75 20.67
C LEU A 58 9.02 -7.40 21.14
N ARG A 59 10.18 -7.42 21.79
CA ARG A 59 10.87 -6.22 22.28
C ARG A 59 11.97 -5.83 21.31
N PHE A 60 12.09 -4.55 20.98
CA PHE A 60 13.16 -4.02 20.13
C PHE A 60 13.84 -2.85 20.84
N ALA A 61 15.16 -2.88 20.92
CA ALA A 61 15.91 -1.72 21.41
C ALA A 61 15.77 -0.54 20.43
N ALA A 62 15.49 0.65 20.96
CA ALA A 62 15.08 1.79 20.16
C ALA A 62 16.14 2.28 19.15
N HIS A 63 17.43 2.05 19.43
CA HIS A 63 18.52 2.56 18.60
C HIS A 63 18.97 1.57 17.51
N ASP A 64 19.21 0.30 17.86
CA ASP A 64 19.77 -0.72 16.96
C ASP A 64 18.78 -1.85 16.58
N LEU A 65 17.52 -1.74 17.00
CA LEU A 65 16.46 -2.75 16.81
C LEU A 65 16.81 -4.14 17.35
N ARG A 66 17.72 -4.27 18.33
CA ARG A 66 18.01 -5.58 18.93
C ARG A 66 16.72 -6.24 19.44
N PRO A 67 16.33 -7.41 18.91
CA PRO A 67 15.06 -8.04 19.21
C PRO A 67 15.16 -8.93 20.46
N HIS A 68 14.02 -9.18 21.10
CA HIS A 68 13.84 -10.22 22.09
C HIS A 68 12.40 -10.72 22.10
N LEU A 69 12.23 -12.03 22.03
CA LEU A 69 10.96 -12.73 22.05
C LEU A 69 10.64 -13.21 23.48
N HIS A 70 9.44 -12.90 23.96
CA HIS A 70 8.90 -13.47 25.19
C HIS A 70 7.51 -14.02 24.96
N ILE A 71 7.31 -15.27 25.33
CA ILE A 71 6.02 -15.94 25.21
C ILE A 71 5.57 -16.30 26.62
N SER A 72 4.36 -15.87 26.99
CA SER A 72 3.70 -16.24 28.25
C SER A 72 2.26 -16.65 27.99
N TYR A 73 1.75 -17.60 28.75
CA TYR A 73 0.38 -18.10 28.67
C TYR A 73 -0.02 -18.67 30.03
N ASP A 74 -1.32 -18.70 30.32
CA ASP A 74 -1.87 -19.23 31.57
C ASP A 74 -1.96 -20.77 31.51
N GLU A 75 -2.43 -21.30 30.39
CA GLU A 75 -2.58 -22.74 30.14
C GLU A 75 -2.18 -23.08 28.70
N LYS A 76 -1.58 -24.26 28.51
CA LYS A 76 -1.28 -24.85 27.20
C LYS A 76 -2.09 -26.13 26.99
N PHE A 77 -2.68 -26.25 25.80
CA PHE A 77 -3.46 -27.42 25.41
C PHE A 77 -2.56 -28.66 25.39
N LYS A 78 -3.03 -29.72 26.05
CA LYS A 78 -2.35 -31.03 26.02
C LYS A 78 -2.75 -31.74 24.73
N THR A 79 -1.77 -32.23 23.98
CA THR A 79 -2.01 -32.96 22.74
C THR A 79 -2.99 -34.12 22.95
N VAL A 80 -4.02 -34.20 22.12
CA VAL A 80 -5.01 -35.29 22.11
C VAL A 80 -5.19 -35.72 20.66
N GLY A 81 -4.87 -36.99 20.36
CA GLY A 81 -4.86 -37.48 18.98
C GLY A 81 -3.88 -36.68 18.11
N ASP A 82 -4.36 -36.20 16.97
CA ASP A 82 -3.57 -35.37 16.04
C ASP A 82 -3.65 -33.87 16.35
N THR A 83 -4.50 -33.45 17.28
CA THR A 83 -4.65 -32.05 17.66
C THR A 83 -3.60 -31.65 18.70
N SER A 84 -2.73 -30.72 18.33
CA SER A 84 -1.68 -30.18 19.20
C SER A 84 -1.67 -28.65 19.17
N ALA A 85 -1.16 -28.04 20.25
CA ALA A 85 -0.95 -26.60 20.29
C ALA A 85 0.09 -26.16 19.25
N VAL A 86 -0.09 -24.97 18.67
CA VAL A 86 0.85 -24.41 17.70
C VAL A 86 2.25 -24.30 18.33
N ASP A 87 3.29 -24.76 17.64
CA ASP A 87 4.67 -24.57 18.09
C ASP A 87 5.15 -23.15 17.77
N LEU A 88 4.87 -22.23 18.70
CA LEU A 88 5.16 -20.80 18.53
C LEU A 88 6.63 -20.50 18.24
N LEU A 89 7.57 -21.26 18.81
CA LEU A 89 9.00 -21.04 18.57
C LEU A 89 9.37 -21.42 17.15
N LYS A 90 8.92 -22.61 16.71
CA LYS A 90 9.13 -23.07 15.33
C LYS A 90 8.47 -22.13 14.32
N THR A 91 7.27 -21.63 14.62
CA THR A 91 6.52 -20.72 13.75
C THR A 91 7.20 -19.34 13.61
N LEU A 92 7.77 -18.79 14.69
CA LEU A 92 8.38 -17.47 14.69
C LEU A 92 9.84 -17.45 14.21
N ASN A 93 10.57 -18.58 14.33
CA ASN A 93 11.98 -18.70 13.98
C ASN A 93 12.35 -18.22 12.56
N PRO A 94 11.55 -18.45 11.50
CA PRO A 94 11.87 -17.97 10.16
C PRO A 94 11.78 -16.45 9.99
N PHE A 95 11.10 -15.74 10.89
CA PHE A 95 10.77 -14.31 10.74
C PHE A 95 11.60 -13.40 11.62
N ILE A 96 12.33 -13.96 12.60
CA ILE A 96 13.03 -13.19 13.64
C ILE A 96 14.44 -13.79 13.80
N PRO A 97 15.50 -12.96 13.90
CA PRO A 97 16.86 -13.47 14.01
C PRO A 97 17.10 -14.26 15.32
N GLU A 98 18.06 -15.18 15.29
CA GLU A 98 18.39 -16.09 16.39
C GLU A 98 18.68 -15.36 17.72
N GLU A 99 19.28 -14.17 17.67
CA GLU A 99 19.56 -13.35 18.87
C GLU A 99 18.30 -12.95 19.66
N ALA A 100 17.11 -12.99 19.04
CA ALA A 100 15.85 -12.71 19.72
C ALA A 100 15.45 -13.77 20.74
N PHE A 101 16.00 -14.98 20.67
CA PHE A 101 15.68 -16.09 21.57
C PHE A 101 16.54 -16.11 22.85
N SER A 102 17.32 -15.06 23.08
CA SER A 102 18.07 -14.85 24.32
C SER A 102 17.15 -14.77 25.55
N THR A 103 17.70 -15.05 26.73
CA THR A 103 16.91 -14.94 27.97
C THR A 103 16.62 -13.47 28.30
N LEU A 104 15.51 -13.21 28.99
CA LEU A 104 15.15 -11.84 29.37
C LEU A 104 16.26 -11.12 30.17
N PRO A 105 16.91 -11.74 31.19
CA PRO A 105 18.03 -11.10 31.86
C PRO A 105 19.20 -10.77 30.94
N ASP A 106 19.54 -11.66 30.00
CA ASP A 106 20.63 -11.41 29.05
C ASP A 106 20.29 -10.24 28.12
N TYR A 107 19.06 -10.19 27.63
CA TYR A 107 18.58 -9.07 26.81
C TYR A 107 18.57 -7.74 27.59
N GLU A 108 18.04 -7.74 28.81
CA GLU A 108 18.00 -6.52 29.64
C GLU A 108 19.41 -6.01 29.93
N ASN A 109 20.34 -6.90 30.29
CA ASN A 109 21.75 -6.57 30.46
C ASN A 109 22.36 -6.02 29.16
N ALA A 110 22.06 -6.65 28.03
CA ALA A 110 22.58 -6.26 26.72
C ALA A 110 22.04 -4.89 26.25
N VAL A 111 20.85 -4.45 26.70
CA VAL A 111 20.29 -3.12 26.42
C VAL A 111 20.80 -2.07 27.42
N GLN A 112 21.01 -2.45 28.68
CA GLN A 112 21.43 -1.53 29.76
C GLN A 112 22.91 -1.22 29.75
N GLU A 113 23.74 -2.24 29.54
CA GLU A 113 25.21 -2.17 29.65
C GLU A 113 25.91 -2.16 28.28
N ASP A 114 25.17 -1.76 27.23
CA ASP A 114 25.73 -1.64 25.89
C ASP A 114 26.77 -0.51 25.85
N LYS A 115 28.04 -0.90 25.75
CA LYS A 115 29.18 0.03 25.71
C LYS A 115 29.24 0.82 24.41
N ASP A 116 28.71 0.25 23.33
CA ASP A 116 28.75 0.84 21.98
C ASP A 116 27.53 1.71 21.71
N ALA A 117 26.45 1.57 22.51
CA ALA A 117 25.20 2.33 22.32
C ALA A 117 25.38 3.85 22.38
N LYS A 118 26.28 4.35 23.24
CA LYS A 118 26.58 5.80 23.34
C LYS A 118 27.13 6.35 22.01
N ASP A 119 27.99 5.58 21.37
CA ASP A 119 28.66 5.94 20.12
C ASP A 119 27.88 5.45 18.89
N PHE A 120 26.71 4.84 19.10
CA PHE A 120 25.85 4.39 18.02
C PHE A 120 25.44 5.58 17.14
N VAL A 121 25.67 5.40 15.85
CA VAL A 121 25.17 6.25 14.78
C VAL A 121 24.48 5.32 13.78
N PRO A 122 23.28 5.67 13.28
CA PRO A 122 22.61 4.87 12.27
C PRO A 122 23.55 4.56 11.09
N PRO A 123 23.57 3.33 10.59
CA PRO A 123 24.49 2.95 9.54
C PRO A 123 24.14 3.65 8.21
N GLY A 124 25.16 3.88 7.38
CA GLY A 124 25.04 4.61 6.12
C GLY A 124 25.43 6.09 6.24
N LYS A 125 24.85 6.92 5.36
CA LYS A 125 25.14 8.36 5.26
C LYS A 125 23.91 9.16 5.66
N LEU A 126 24.11 10.21 6.45
CA LEU A 126 23.06 11.19 6.73
C LEU A 126 22.67 11.91 5.43
N VAL A 127 21.41 11.76 4.98
CA VAL A 127 20.90 12.34 3.74
C VAL A 127 19.93 13.50 3.96
N HIS A 128 19.26 13.55 5.11
CA HIS A 128 18.35 14.64 5.45
C HIS A 128 18.22 14.81 6.96
N ASN A 129 17.99 16.04 7.41
CA ASN A 129 17.65 16.38 8.78
C ASN A 129 16.48 17.37 8.76
N TYR A 130 15.56 17.24 9.73
CA TYR A 130 14.40 18.12 9.83
C TYR A 130 13.93 18.24 11.28
N VAL A 131 13.20 19.32 11.56
CA VAL A 131 12.57 19.56 12.85
C VAL A 131 11.05 19.57 12.67
N THR A 132 10.34 18.80 13.48
CA THR A 132 8.88 18.87 13.54
C THR A 132 8.42 18.82 14.99
N ARG A 133 7.46 19.69 15.36
CA ARG A 133 6.93 19.81 16.72
C ARG A 133 8.03 19.97 17.80
N GLY A 134 9.09 20.72 17.48
CA GLY A 134 10.22 20.97 18.38
C GLY A 134 11.14 19.78 18.62
N ARG A 135 11.05 18.71 17.82
CA ARG A 135 11.91 17.52 17.89
C ARG A 135 12.71 17.38 16.59
N THR A 136 13.95 16.92 16.73
CA THR A 136 14.88 16.76 15.60
C THR A 136 14.87 15.32 15.10
N TYR A 137 14.81 15.18 13.78
CA TYR A 137 14.82 13.90 13.10
C TYR A 137 15.91 13.87 12.03
N GLU A 138 16.45 12.69 11.78
CA GLU A 138 17.50 12.44 10.79
C GLU A 138 17.09 11.25 9.91
N ILE A 139 17.44 11.33 8.63
CA ILE A 139 17.27 10.23 7.66
C ILE A 139 18.65 9.79 7.19
N TRP A 140 18.93 8.51 7.36
CA TRP A 140 20.19 7.87 7.02
C TRP A 140 19.98 6.88 5.89
N ALA A 141 20.85 6.87 4.88
CA ALA A 141 20.75 5.98 3.72
C ALA A 141 22.02 5.15 3.55
N GLY A 142 21.85 3.83 3.36
CA GLY A 142 22.96 2.90 3.19
C GLY A 142 22.65 1.78 2.21
N SER A 143 23.70 1.22 1.60
CA SER A 143 23.59 0.05 0.72
C SER A 143 23.42 -1.22 1.55
N LEU A 144 22.65 -2.21 1.07
CA LEU A 144 22.61 -3.53 1.72
C LEU A 144 23.93 -4.30 1.63
N ALA A 145 24.85 -3.87 0.77
CA ALA A 145 26.22 -4.40 0.77
C ALA A 145 27.00 -4.02 2.04
N ASP A 146 26.58 -2.98 2.79
CA ASP A 146 27.18 -2.66 4.09
C ASP A 146 26.65 -3.63 5.17
N PRO A 147 27.51 -4.43 5.82
CA PRO A 147 27.10 -5.39 6.83
C PRO A 147 26.34 -4.76 8.01
N LYS A 148 26.61 -3.49 8.35
CA LYS A 148 25.90 -2.80 9.44
C LYS A 148 24.47 -2.44 9.04
N VAL A 149 24.27 -2.01 7.80
CA VAL A 149 22.94 -1.74 7.23
C VAL A 149 22.14 -3.03 7.14
N ARG A 150 22.76 -4.10 6.63
CA ARG A 150 22.16 -5.43 6.53
C ARG A 150 21.69 -5.94 7.89
N ARG A 151 22.57 -5.94 8.91
CA ARG A 151 22.23 -6.37 10.27
C ARG A 151 21.03 -5.61 10.84
N LEU A 152 20.95 -4.30 10.61
CA LEU A 152 19.83 -3.49 11.09
C LEU A 152 18.53 -3.82 10.33
N LEU A 153 18.61 -4.07 9.02
CA LEU A 153 17.46 -4.53 8.24
C LEU A 153 16.99 -5.92 8.68
N ASP A 154 17.89 -6.88 8.89
CA ASP A 154 17.55 -8.25 9.33
C ASP A 154 16.70 -8.25 10.60
N ARG A 155 17.03 -7.35 11.54
CA ARG A 155 16.24 -7.12 12.77
C ARG A 155 14.87 -6.50 12.50
N ALA A 156 14.75 -5.69 11.46
CA ALA A 156 13.53 -4.98 11.08
C ALA A 156 12.60 -5.79 10.16
N GLN A 157 13.08 -6.87 9.53
CA GLN A 157 12.34 -7.59 8.47
C GLN A 157 10.98 -8.10 8.92
N VAL A 158 10.84 -8.54 10.18
CA VAL A 158 9.55 -8.97 10.73
C VAL A 158 8.48 -7.89 10.61
N PHE A 159 8.83 -6.61 10.64
CA PHE A 159 7.88 -5.52 10.47
C PHE A 159 7.22 -5.50 9.09
N VAL A 160 7.88 -6.02 8.05
CA VAL A 160 7.27 -6.14 6.72
C VAL A 160 6.04 -7.04 6.80
N SER A 161 6.21 -8.24 7.35
CA SER A 161 5.12 -9.22 7.50
C SER A 161 4.01 -8.73 8.43
N LEU A 162 4.32 -7.84 9.37
CA LEU A 162 3.37 -7.37 10.38
C LEU A 162 2.58 -6.11 9.98
N PHE A 163 3.07 -5.33 9.01
CA PHE A 163 2.51 -4.01 8.69
C PHE A 163 2.31 -3.73 7.20
N ILE A 164 2.86 -4.55 6.31
CA ILE A 164 2.72 -4.38 4.86
C ILE A 164 1.98 -5.60 4.33
N GLU A 165 0.74 -5.38 3.85
CA GLU A 165 -0.06 -6.42 3.22
C GLU A 165 0.71 -7.03 2.03
N ALA A 166 0.76 -8.35 1.98
CA ALA A 166 1.55 -9.13 1.01
C ALA A 166 3.06 -8.81 0.99
N GLY A 167 3.57 -8.08 1.98
CA GLY A 167 4.99 -7.77 2.11
C GLY A 167 5.81 -9.01 2.44
N THR A 168 6.93 -9.18 1.76
CA THR A 168 7.88 -10.26 2.04
C THR A 168 9.21 -9.71 2.57
N PRO A 169 9.85 -10.41 3.52
CA PRO A 169 11.24 -10.15 3.90
C PRO A 169 12.18 -10.16 2.67
N LEU A 170 13.27 -9.40 2.71
CA LEU A 170 14.23 -9.33 1.59
C LEU A 170 15.30 -10.41 1.73
N GLU A 171 15.80 -10.91 0.60
CA GLU A 171 16.96 -11.81 0.60
C GLU A 171 18.24 -11.01 0.90
N THR A 172 18.92 -11.34 2.00
CA THR A 172 20.11 -10.61 2.49
C THR A 172 21.40 -11.42 2.36
N GLU A 173 21.32 -12.67 1.90
CA GLU A 173 22.45 -13.55 1.59
C GLU A 173 22.78 -13.61 0.08
N ASP A 174 22.16 -12.72 -0.70
CA ASP A 174 22.43 -12.56 -2.13
C ASP A 174 23.87 -12.05 -2.40
N PRO A 175 24.41 -12.28 -3.62
CA PRO A 175 25.71 -11.76 -4.00
C PRO A 175 25.82 -10.24 -3.83
N GLU A 176 27.00 -9.74 -3.50
CA GLU A 176 27.25 -8.31 -3.20
C GLU A 176 26.72 -7.37 -4.29
N TRP A 177 26.91 -7.70 -5.58
CA TRP A 177 26.41 -6.88 -6.70
C TRP A 177 24.88 -6.79 -6.78
N THR A 178 24.15 -7.75 -6.19
CA THR A 178 22.69 -7.70 -6.03
C THR A 178 22.34 -6.81 -4.83
N LEU A 179 23.03 -6.97 -3.71
CA LEU A 179 22.85 -6.16 -2.50
C LEU A 179 23.16 -4.68 -2.73
N GLU A 180 24.14 -4.36 -3.59
CA GLU A 180 24.46 -2.99 -4.00
C GLU A 180 23.31 -2.26 -4.71
N ARG A 181 22.35 -3.00 -5.27
CA ARG A 181 21.17 -2.41 -5.93
C ARG A 181 20.11 -1.97 -4.92
N TRP A 182 20.20 -2.46 -3.69
CA TRP A 182 19.31 -2.09 -2.61
C TRP A 182 19.87 -0.93 -1.80
N THR A 183 19.04 0.08 -1.57
CA THR A 183 19.32 1.15 -0.61
C THR A 183 18.26 1.14 0.47
N VAL A 184 18.69 1.14 1.73
CA VAL A 184 17.80 1.26 2.89
C VAL A 184 17.91 2.67 3.44
N TYR A 185 16.76 3.27 3.71
CA TYR A 185 16.61 4.58 4.35
C TYR A 185 16.04 4.35 5.74
N PHE A 186 16.73 4.78 6.79
CA PHE A 186 16.26 4.73 8.17
C PHE A 186 15.92 6.14 8.65
N VAL A 187 14.77 6.28 9.32
CA VAL A 187 14.34 7.53 9.97
C VAL A 187 14.54 7.38 11.47
N TYR A 188 15.24 8.33 12.08
CA TYR A 188 15.52 8.37 13.50
C TYR A 188 15.09 9.70 14.12
N GLU A 189 14.54 9.64 15.33
CA GLU A 189 14.39 10.79 16.24
C GLU A 189 15.68 10.94 17.05
N LYS A 190 16.19 12.17 17.16
CA LYS A 190 17.25 12.49 18.11
C LYS A 190 16.64 12.79 19.47
N VAL A 191 16.94 11.92 20.42
CA VAL A 191 16.48 12.03 21.80
C VAL A 191 17.64 12.44 22.70
N LYS A 192 17.33 13.13 23.80
CA LYS A 192 18.31 13.31 24.87
C LYS A 192 18.61 11.92 25.47
N PRO A 193 19.88 11.49 25.53
CA PRO A 193 20.23 10.17 26.06
C PRO A 193 19.63 9.96 27.47
N PRO A 194 18.87 8.88 27.71
CA PRO A 194 18.26 8.62 29.01
C PRO A 194 19.28 8.25 30.10
N THR A 195 20.42 7.66 29.73
CA THR A 195 21.54 7.33 30.63
C THR A 195 22.86 7.74 29.96
N SER A 196 23.99 7.73 30.71
CA SER A 196 25.30 8.14 30.19
C SER A 196 25.83 7.27 29.04
N ASN A 197 25.36 6.02 28.97
CA ASN A 197 25.78 5.02 27.98
C ASN A 197 24.71 4.80 26.89
N ALA A 198 23.56 5.47 26.99
CA ALA A 198 22.48 5.30 26.03
C ALA A 198 22.76 6.04 24.72
N SER A 199 22.22 5.49 23.63
CA SER A 199 22.20 6.18 22.34
C SER A 199 21.30 7.42 22.36
N GLN A 200 21.63 8.39 21.51
CA GLN A 200 20.80 9.56 21.22
C GLN A 200 19.77 9.29 20.11
N TYR A 201 19.68 8.07 19.58
CA TYR A 201 18.83 7.74 18.44
C TYR A 201 17.69 6.80 18.82
N SER A 202 16.47 7.12 18.37
CA SER A 202 15.30 6.25 18.46
C SER A 202 14.69 6.08 17.08
N ILE A 203 14.53 4.84 16.61
CA ILE A 203 13.98 4.51 15.30
C ILE A 203 12.53 4.98 15.17
N VAL A 204 12.20 5.52 14.00
CA VAL A 204 10.86 6.03 13.64
C VAL A 204 10.26 5.21 12.50
N GLY A 205 11.08 4.74 11.57
CA GLY A 205 10.64 4.00 10.40
C GLY A 205 11.78 3.74 9.43
N TYR A 206 11.48 3.07 8.33
CA TYR A 206 12.43 2.83 7.25
C TYR A 206 11.73 2.68 5.89
N ALA A 207 12.52 2.74 4.83
CA ALA A 207 12.09 2.35 3.50
C ALA A 207 13.23 1.65 2.75
N THR A 208 12.89 0.80 1.79
CA THR A 208 13.85 0.13 0.91
C THR A 208 13.58 0.54 -0.53
N THR A 209 14.65 0.75 -1.29
CA THR A 209 14.57 0.99 -2.73
C THR A 209 15.48 0.03 -3.49
N TYR A 210 15.04 -0.35 -4.68
CA TYR A 210 15.78 -1.25 -5.56
C TYR A 210 16.00 -0.63 -6.93
N ARG A 211 17.20 -0.84 -7.48
CA ARG A 211 17.60 -0.38 -8.81
C ARG A 211 17.32 -1.46 -9.85
N TRP A 212 16.23 -1.28 -10.59
CA TRP A 212 15.90 -2.10 -11.76
C TRP A 212 16.63 -1.60 -12.98
N TRP A 213 17.46 -2.44 -13.61
CA TRP A 213 18.10 -2.09 -14.87
C TRP A 213 17.05 -1.69 -15.92
N PHE A 214 17.27 -0.53 -16.54
CA PHE A 214 16.41 0.02 -17.57
C PHE A 214 17.13 -0.03 -18.92
N TYR A 215 16.79 -1.06 -19.71
CA TYR A 215 17.35 -1.21 -21.04
C TYR A 215 16.87 -0.08 -21.97
N GLN A 216 17.83 0.73 -22.44
CA GLN A 216 17.60 1.80 -23.41
C GLN A 216 17.90 1.28 -24.81
N ARG A 217 16.85 0.90 -25.55
CA ARG A 217 16.95 0.31 -26.90
C ARG A 217 17.57 1.27 -27.93
N ASP A 218 17.27 2.55 -27.81
CA ASP A 218 17.70 3.59 -28.75
C ASP A 218 18.87 4.39 -28.16
N SER A 219 19.97 3.72 -27.83
CA SER A 219 21.20 4.46 -27.52
C SER A 219 21.62 5.23 -28.77
N PRO A 220 21.87 6.56 -28.68
CA PRO A 220 22.38 7.33 -29.81
C PRO A 220 23.78 6.87 -30.24
N GLU A 221 24.46 6.08 -29.41
CA GLU A 221 25.73 5.44 -29.73
C GLU A 221 25.50 4.26 -30.69
N LYS A 222 25.94 4.42 -31.94
CA LYS A 222 26.07 3.28 -32.85
C LYS A 222 27.05 2.28 -32.23
N ALA A 223 26.62 1.03 -32.04
CA ALA A 223 27.49 -0.05 -31.59
C ALA A 223 28.72 -0.13 -32.52
N SER A 224 29.87 0.33 -32.03
CA SER A 224 31.16 0.17 -32.68
C SER A 224 31.84 -1.05 -32.10
N VAL A 225 32.43 -1.88 -32.97
CA VAL A 225 33.27 -2.99 -32.51
C VAL A 225 34.56 -2.36 -31.96
N THR A 226 34.74 -2.43 -30.64
CA THR A 226 35.96 -2.02 -29.95
C THR A 226 36.86 -3.24 -29.74
N ASN A 227 38.18 -3.06 -29.88
CA ASN A 227 39.17 -4.09 -29.53
C ASN A 227 39.43 -4.06 -28.02
N ASP A 228 38.38 -4.20 -27.22
CA ASP A 228 38.52 -4.18 -25.77
C ASP A 228 39.17 -5.51 -25.31
N PRO A 229 40.14 -5.44 -24.38
CA PRO A 229 40.79 -6.63 -23.85
C PRO A 229 39.76 -7.54 -23.17
N PHE A 230 39.93 -8.86 -23.33
CA PHE A 230 39.12 -9.86 -22.62
C PHE A 230 39.82 -10.30 -21.33
N PRO A 231 39.09 -10.41 -20.20
CA PRO A 231 37.68 -10.09 -20.02
C PRO A 231 37.43 -8.57 -20.06
N GLY A 232 36.25 -8.18 -20.55
CA GLY A 232 35.83 -6.78 -20.58
C GLY A 232 35.78 -6.17 -19.17
N PRO A 233 35.71 -4.83 -19.06
CA PRO A 233 35.69 -4.15 -17.78
C PRO A 233 34.51 -4.62 -16.90
N GLU A 234 34.75 -4.68 -15.60
CA GLU A 234 33.74 -5.08 -14.63
C GLU A 234 32.54 -4.10 -14.67
N ILE A 235 31.36 -4.63 -14.99
CA ILE A 235 30.13 -3.84 -15.03
C ILE A 235 29.56 -3.78 -13.62
N ARG A 236 29.45 -2.58 -13.06
CA ARG A 236 28.76 -2.35 -11.79
C ARG A 236 27.30 -2.02 -12.06
N PRO A 237 26.34 -2.88 -11.71
CA PRO A 237 24.92 -2.62 -12.02
C PRO A 237 24.38 -1.33 -11.42
N ALA A 238 24.96 -0.87 -10.31
CA ALA A 238 24.62 0.41 -9.69
C ALA A 238 24.87 1.62 -10.62
N GLN A 239 25.78 1.51 -11.60
CA GLN A 239 26.13 2.59 -12.54
C GLN A 239 25.31 2.54 -13.84
N LEU A 240 24.53 1.48 -14.06
CA LEU A 240 23.72 1.35 -15.26
C LEU A 240 22.45 2.21 -15.16
N PRO A 241 21.88 2.64 -16.31
CA PRO A 241 20.56 3.26 -16.35
C PRO A 241 19.54 2.38 -15.63
N ALA A 242 18.78 2.97 -14.71
CA ALA A 242 17.85 2.22 -13.88
C ALA A 242 16.54 2.96 -13.61
N ARG A 243 15.51 2.18 -13.31
CA ARG A 243 14.30 2.63 -12.61
C ARG A 243 14.51 2.37 -11.13
N LEU A 244 14.37 3.40 -10.31
CA LEU A 244 14.37 3.22 -8.87
C LEU A 244 12.96 2.81 -8.44
N ARG A 245 12.83 1.71 -7.69
CA ARG A 245 11.54 1.25 -7.16
C ARG A 245 11.57 1.29 -5.65
N ILE A 246 10.65 2.04 -5.03
CA ILE A 246 10.38 1.91 -3.59
C ILE A 246 9.67 0.55 -3.40
N ALA A 247 10.26 -0.32 -2.59
CA ALA A 247 9.74 -1.67 -2.35
C ALA A 247 8.96 -1.72 -1.04
N GLN A 248 9.63 -1.49 0.09
CA GLN A 248 9.00 -1.45 1.41
C GLN A 248 9.05 -0.02 1.94
N PHE A 249 7.97 0.44 2.58
CA PHE A 249 7.91 1.78 3.18
C PHE A 249 7.07 1.72 4.46
N LEU A 250 7.71 2.00 5.59
CA LEU A 250 7.07 1.88 6.89
C LEU A 250 7.48 3.02 7.83
N ILE A 251 6.49 3.72 8.36
CA ILE A 251 6.62 4.52 9.58
C ILE A 251 5.98 3.71 10.70
N LEU A 252 6.70 3.49 11.79
CA LEU A 252 6.20 2.68 12.91
C LEU A 252 4.93 3.33 13.49
N PRO A 253 3.93 2.54 13.91
CA PRO A 253 2.62 3.05 14.32
C PRO A 253 2.64 4.24 15.30
N PRO A 254 3.50 4.27 16.35
CA PRO A 254 3.57 5.39 17.29
C PRO A 254 3.94 6.74 16.67
N HIS A 255 4.53 6.74 15.47
CA HIS A 255 5.03 7.94 14.79
C HIS A 255 4.20 8.30 13.55
N GLN A 256 3.18 7.52 13.19
CA GLN A 256 2.33 7.81 12.05
C GLN A 256 1.52 9.11 12.25
N GLY A 257 1.05 9.70 11.14
CA GLY A 257 0.25 10.93 11.18
C GLY A 257 1.01 12.20 11.60
N SER A 258 2.35 12.16 11.66
CA SER A 258 3.19 13.30 12.08
C SER A 258 4.09 13.85 10.97
N GLY A 259 3.82 13.50 9.70
CA GLY A 259 4.54 14.03 8.52
C GLY A 259 5.84 13.31 8.14
N HIS A 260 6.33 12.38 8.96
CA HIS A 260 7.59 11.64 8.69
C HIS A 260 7.60 10.90 7.35
N GLY A 261 6.45 10.33 6.94
CA GLY A 261 6.33 9.68 5.64
C GLY A 261 6.58 10.64 4.47
N THR A 262 6.09 11.88 4.56
CA THR A 262 6.34 12.90 3.53
C THR A 262 7.82 13.23 3.44
N HIS A 263 8.49 13.46 4.58
CA HIS A 263 9.94 13.73 4.61
C HIS A 263 10.76 12.57 4.04
N LEU A 264 10.39 11.32 4.36
CA LEU A 264 11.08 10.15 3.85
C LEU A 264 10.89 10.00 2.34
N TYR A 265 9.66 10.12 1.84
CA TYR A 265 9.37 10.06 0.41
C TYR A 265 10.08 11.17 -0.36
N THR A 266 10.00 12.43 0.10
CA THR A 266 10.66 13.55 -0.58
C THR A 266 12.17 13.38 -0.59
N THR A 267 12.77 12.87 0.48
CA THR A 267 14.21 12.55 0.53
C THR A 267 14.61 11.50 -0.53
N ILE A 268 13.83 10.42 -0.65
CA ILE A 268 14.04 9.39 -1.68
C ILE A 268 13.87 9.99 -3.09
N HIS A 269 12.83 10.80 -3.29
CA HIS A 269 12.59 11.46 -4.57
C HIS A 269 13.71 12.44 -4.94
N THR A 270 14.23 13.22 -3.99
CA THR A 270 15.39 14.10 -4.20
C THR A 270 16.65 13.30 -4.53
N ALA A 271 16.89 12.17 -3.87
CA ALA A 271 18.00 11.28 -4.22
C ALA A 271 17.86 10.72 -5.65
N CYS A 272 16.65 10.30 -6.04
CA CYS A 272 16.33 9.90 -7.40
C CYS A 272 16.59 11.03 -8.41
N PHE A 273 16.10 12.23 -8.13
CA PHE A 273 16.27 13.43 -8.96
C PHE A 273 17.75 13.74 -9.21
N ASN A 274 18.57 13.69 -8.17
CA ASN A 274 19.99 14.00 -8.24
C ASN A 274 20.85 12.93 -8.91
N ASP A 275 20.39 11.67 -9.00
CA ASP A 275 21.18 10.58 -9.60
C ASP A 275 20.98 10.48 -11.13
N PRO A 276 21.96 10.87 -11.98
CA PRO A 276 21.80 10.90 -13.44
C PRO A 276 21.56 9.52 -14.07
N THR A 277 21.88 8.44 -13.36
CA THR A 277 21.65 7.07 -13.85
C THR A 277 20.20 6.61 -13.66
N ILE A 278 19.41 7.31 -12.84
CA ILE A 278 17.99 6.99 -12.65
C ILE A 278 17.12 7.73 -13.66
N VAL A 279 16.22 6.98 -14.29
CA VAL A 279 15.27 7.48 -15.29
C VAL A 279 13.94 7.89 -14.67
N GLU A 280 13.41 7.07 -13.76
CA GLU A 280 12.15 7.36 -13.06
C GLU A 280 12.04 6.63 -11.70
N LEU A 281 11.25 7.22 -10.80
CA LEU A 281 10.86 6.65 -9.51
C LEU A 281 9.51 5.92 -9.65
N THR A 282 9.54 4.64 -9.31
CA THR A 282 8.39 3.73 -9.29
C THR A 282 8.16 3.23 -7.86
N VAL A 283 7.01 2.62 -7.62
CA VAL A 283 6.64 2.05 -6.32
C VAL A 283 6.08 0.66 -6.58
N GLU A 284 6.47 -0.28 -5.76
CA GLU A 284 5.96 -1.65 -5.73
C GLU A 284 4.60 -1.66 -5.04
N ASP A 285 3.56 -2.04 -5.80
CA ASP A 285 2.19 -2.23 -5.33
C ASP A 285 1.74 -1.31 -4.18
N PRO A 286 1.69 0.02 -4.42
CA PRO A 286 1.36 0.98 -3.37
C PRO A 286 -0.03 0.73 -2.81
N ASN A 287 -0.14 0.78 -1.48
CA ASN A 287 -1.44 0.84 -0.83
C ASN A 287 -2.04 2.25 -0.92
N GLU A 288 -3.29 2.37 -0.51
CA GLU A 288 -4.05 3.61 -0.63
C GLU A 288 -3.47 4.77 0.17
N ALA A 289 -2.97 4.50 1.37
CA ALA A 289 -2.33 5.49 2.22
C ALA A 289 -1.04 6.03 1.58
N PHE A 290 -0.26 5.14 0.96
CA PHE A 290 0.94 5.51 0.21
C PHE A 290 0.60 6.32 -1.04
N ASP A 291 -0.43 5.92 -1.80
CA ASP A 291 -0.91 6.69 -2.95
C ASP A 291 -1.31 8.13 -2.54
N ALA A 292 -2.01 8.31 -1.42
CA ALA A 292 -2.38 9.65 -0.94
C ALA A 292 -1.14 10.50 -0.60
N LEU A 293 -0.17 9.90 0.09
CA LEU A 293 1.09 10.54 0.44
C LEU A 293 1.85 10.95 -0.83
N ARG A 294 1.95 10.04 -1.80
CA ARG A 294 2.65 10.23 -3.06
C ARG A 294 1.98 11.31 -3.93
N ASP A 295 0.66 11.23 -4.11
CA ASP A 295 -0.13 12.22 -4.85
C ASP A 295 0.05 13.62 -4.25
N THR A 296 0.03 13.71 -2.92
CA THR A 296 0.26 14.97 -2.21
C THR A 296 1.66 15.51 -2.48
N ALA A 297 2.70 14.71 -2.26
CA ALA A 297 4.07 15.15 -2.46
C ALA A 297 4.35 15.56 -3.91
N ASP A 298 3.97 14.71 -4.87
CA ASP A 298 4.21 14.95 -6.30
C ASP A 298 3.42 16.16 -6.83
N PHE A 299 2.21 16.40 -6.32
CA PHE A 299 1.45 17.61 -6.66
C PHE A 299 2.15 18.88 -6.22
N HIS A 300 2.70 18.92 -5.01
CA HIS A 300 3.44 20.10 -4.52
C HIS A 300 4.75 20.31 -5.30
N ILE A 301 5.38 19.23 -5.77
CA ILE A 301 6.59 19.27 -6.61
C ILE A 301 6.28 19.82 -8.01
N LEU A 302 5.21 19.34 -8.65
CA LEU A 302 4.93 19.63 -10.06
C LEU A 302 4.10 20.89 -10.30
N ARG A 303 3.23 21.27 -9.34
CA ARG A 303 2.32 22.41 -9.50
C ARG A 303 3.04 23.72 -9.87
N PRO A 304 4.17 24.11 -9.24
CA PRO A 304 4.89 25.32 -9.63
C PRO A 304 5.29 25.33 -11.11
N GLU A 305 5.76 24.21 -11.65
CA GLU A 305 6.13 24.10 -13.07
C GLU A 305 4.91 24.15 -13.99
N PHE A 306 3.79 23.56 -13.60
CA PHE A 306 2.54 23.66 -14.36
C PHE A 306 2.02 25.09 -14.44
N LEU A 307 2.05 25.82 -13.32
CA LEU A 307 1.67 27.23 -13.26
C LEU A 307 2.61 28.11 -14.08
N LYS A 308 3.93 27.94 -13.91
CA LYS A 308 4.96 28.66 -14.66
C LYS A 308 4.79 28.54 -16.17
N HIS A 309 4.36 27.39 -16.66
CA HIS A 309 4.12 27.15 -18.08
C HIS A 309 2.68 27.37 -18.53
N ASN A 310 1.79 27.86 -17.66
CA ASN A 310 0.35 28.04 -17.94
C ASN A 310 -0.31 26.78 -18.55
N VAL A 311 0.03 25.61 -17.99
CA VAL A 311 -0.55 24.34 -18.44
C VAL A 311 -2.06 24.36 -18.21
N ASN A 312 -2.86 24.19 -19.26
CA ASN A 312 -4.31 24.10 -19.15
C ASN A 312 -4.88 23.32 -20.35
N ILE A 313 -6.16 22.94 -20.28
CA ILE A 313 -6.88 22.28 -21.37
C ILE A 313 -7.33 23.34 -22.39
N ASN A 314 -6.94 23.16 -23.65
CA ASN A 314 -7.49 23.90 -24.77
C ASN A 314 -8.99 23.52 -24.97
N PRO A 315 -9.93 24.46 -24.78
CA PRO A 315 -11.36 24.17 -24.95
C PRO A 315 -11.76 23.89 -26.40
N ASP A 316 -10.96 24.35 -27.38
CA ASP A 316 -11.29 24.37 -28.80
C ASP A 316 -10.20 23.70 -29.67
N PRO A 317 -9.94 22.39 -29.50
CA PRO A 317 -8.87 21.69 -30.22
C PRO A 317 -9.08 21.59 -31.74
N TYR A 318 -10.29 21.87 -32.23
CA TYR A 318 -10.68 21.74 -33.65
C TYR A 318 -10.91 23.07 -34.36
N ALA A 319 -10.56 24.21 -33.77
CA ALA A 319 -10.85 25.54 -34.35
C ALA A 319 -10.34 25.73 -35.80
N ALA A 320 -9.35 24.94 -36.24
CA ALA A 320 -8.79 24.94 -37.60
C ALA A 320 -9.52 24.02 -38.63
N HIS A 321 -10.51 23.21 -38.22
CA HIS A 321 -11.18 22.23 -39.09
C HIS A 321 -12.71 22.41 -39.09
N PRO A 322 -13.41 22.11 -40.21
CA PRO A 322 -14.86 22.25 -40.27
C PRO A 322 -15.57 21.34 -39.26
N LYS A 323 -16.58 21.90 -38.55
CA LYS A 323 -17.38 21.26 -37.48
C LYS A 323 -18.17 19.99 -37.89
N THR A 324 -17.96 19.47 -39.09
CA THR A 324 -18.79 18.44 -39.72
C THR A 324 -18.31 17.01 -39.47
N GLN A 325 -17.08 16.78 -38.99
CA GLN A 325 -16.60 15.44 -38.67
C GLN A 325 -16.63 15.15 -37.17
N ARG A 326 -17.34 14.09 -36.78
CA ARG A 326 -17.28 13.54 -35.42
C ARG A 326 -15.85 13.04 -35.15
N PRO A 327 -15.14 13.54 -34.13
CA PRO A 327 -13.80 13.06 -33.84
C PRO A 327 -13.83 11.60 -33.37
N ARG A 328 -13.08 10.74 -34.07
CA ARG A 328 -12.94 9.32 -33.72
C ARG A 328 -12.00 9.07 -32.54
N ARG A 329 -11.12 10.03 -32.24
CA ARG A 329 -10.10 9.93 -31.18
C ARG A 329 -10.02 11.24 -30.41
N VAL A 330 -9.65 11.14 -29.13
CA VAL A 330 -9.33 12.31 -28.30
C VAL A 330 -8.10 13.01 -28.90
N PRO A 331 -8.17 14.31 -29.21
CA PRO A 331 -7.10 15.05 -29.88
C PRO A 331 -6.05 15.51 -28.85
N THR A 332 -5.39 14.57 -28.17
CA THR A 332 -4.56 14.82 -26.98
C THR A 332 -3.52 15.92 -27.19
N SER A 333 -2.79 15.92 -28.31
CA SER A 333 -1.75 16.93 -28.61
C SER A 333 -2.28 18.33 -28.88
N ALA A 334 -3.55 18.46 -29.25
CA ALA A 334 -4.22 19.75 -29.42
C ALA A 334 -4.89 20.23 -28.12
N LEU A 335 -5.15 19.31 -27.18
CA LEU A 335 -5.76 19.61 -25.87
C LEU A 335 -4.73 20.07 -24.85
N ILE A 336 -3.57 19.43 -24.81
CA ILE A 336 -2.52 19.66 -23.81
C ILE A 336 -1.13 19.65 -24.45
N PRO A 337 -0.14 20.37 -23.90
CA PRO A 337 1.19 20.49 -24.48
C PRO A 337 2.04 19.22 -24.22
N THR A 338 1.81 18.16 -25.00
CA THR A 338 2.36 16.82 -24.74
C THR A 338 3.89 16.75 -24.67
N LYS A 339 4.61 17.54 -25.49
CA LYS A 339 6.08 17.58 -25.47
C LYS A 339 6.61 18.18 -24.17
N LEU A 340 6.11 19.37 -23.81
CA LEU A 340 6.46 20.03 -22.55
C LEU A 340 6.16 19.14 -21.35
N LEU A 341 5.00 18.50 -21.32
CA LEU A 341 4.62 17.61 -20.22
C LEU A 341 5.53 16.38 -20.13
N HIS A 342 5.96 15.84 -21.27
CA HIS A 342 6.96 14.77 -21.29
C HIS A 342 8.30 15.25 -20.74
N ASP A 343 8.74 16.45 -21.12
CA ASP A 343 10.00 17.04 -20.67
C ASP A 343 9.97 17.27 -19.15
N ILE A 344 8.91 17.90 -18.61
CA ILE A 344 8.72 18.07 -17.16
C ILE A 344 8.76 16.72 -16.44
N ARG A 345 7.97 15.73 -16.91
CA ARG A 345 7.94 14.41 -16.29
C ARG A 345 9.33 13.75 -16.24
N SER A 346 10.07 13.81 -17.35
CA SER A 346 11.41 13.21 -17.47
C SER A 346 12.43 13.95 -16.60
N THR A 347 12.36 15.28 -16.50
CA THR A 347 13.21 16.09 -15.62
C THR A 347 12.98 15.75 -14.16
N TYR A 348 11.72 15.62 -13.73
CA TYR A 348 11.38 15.29 -12.34
C TYR A 348 11.40 13.78 -12.05
N LYS A 349 11.68 12.93 -13.05
CA LYS A 349 11.80 11.47 -12.91
C LYS A 349 10.56 10.81 -12.32
N ILE A 350 9.37 11.28 -12.67
CA ILE A 350 8.11 10.73 -12.18
C ILE A 350 7.58 9.68 -13.16
N ALA A 351 7.13 8.54 -12.61
CA ALA A 351 6.51 7.48 -13.39
C ALA A 351 5.31 8.00 -14.21
N SER A 352 5.17 7.53 -15.44
CA SER A 352 4.16 8.02 -16.38
C SER A 352 2.71 8.00 -15.86
N THR A 353 2.32 6.95 -15.12
CA THR A 353 0.98 6.84 -14.52
C THR A 353 0.76 7.85 -13.41
N GLN A 354 1.74 8.01 -12.52
CA GLN A 354 1.71 8.96 -11.42
C GLN A 354 1.64 10.39 -11.93
N PHE A 355 2.48 10.74 -12.91
CA PHE A 355 2.47 12.06 -13.52
C PHE A 355 1.12 12.38 -14.16
N ALA A 356 0.47 11.39 -14.80
CA ALA A 356 -0.86 11.57 -15.35
C ALA A 356 -1.90 11.86 -14.27
N HIS A 357 -1.85 11.19 -13.10
CA HIS A 357 -2.76 11.47 -11.98
C HIS A 357 -2.60 12.89 -11.45
N VAL A 358 -1.36 13.31 -11.22
CA VAL A 358 -1.06 14.66 -10.72
C VAL A 358 -1.47 15.73 -11.73
N LEU A 359 -1.21 15.50 -13.03
CA LEU A 359 -1.66 16.39 -14.10
C LEU A 359 -3.18 16.47 -14.18
N GLU A 360 -3.88 15.33 -14.10
CA GLU A 360 -5.35 15.30 -14.12
C GLU A 360 -5.94 16.07 -12.95
N MET A 361 -5.40 15.87 -11.75
CA MET A 361 -5.80 16.59 -10.55
C MET A 361 -5.54 18.10 -10.68
N PHE A 362 -4.38 18.50 -11.21
CA PHE A 362 -4.07 19.90 -11.49
C PHE A 362 -5.04 20.52 -12.51
N LEU A 363 -5.26 19.86 -13.65
CA LEU A 363 -6.16 20.34 -14.71
C LEU A 363 -7.63 20.41 -14.25
N LEU A 364 -8.07 19.49 -13.37
CA LEU A 364 -9.38 19.57 -12.73
C LEU A 364 -9.46 20.83 -11.86
N GLY A 365 -8.41 21.09 -11.07
CA GLY A 365 -8.24 22.28 -10.23
C GLY A 365 -8.41 23.61 -10.98
N GLU A 366 -7.98 23.66 -12.24
CA GLU A 366 -8.09 24.86 -13.11
C GLU A 366 -9.51 25.12 -13.65
N ILE A 367 -10.44 24.16 -13.52
CA ILE A 367 -11.83 24.32 -13.95
C ILE A 367 -12.66 24.86 -12.78
N PRO A 368 -13.54 25.87 -12.92
CA PRO A 368 -14.34 26.35 -11.79
C PRO A 368 -15.25 25.26 -11.19
N THR A 369 -15.36 25.19 -9.86
CA THR A 369 -16.10 24.13 -9.15
C THR A 369 -17.54 23.95 -9.65
N LYS A 370 -18.25 25.06 -9.95
CA LYS A 370 -19.62 25.04 -10.51
C LYS A 370 -19.77 24.29 -11.84
N ASN A 371 -18.67 24.10 -12.57
CA ASN A 371 -18.63 23.42 -13.86
C ASN A 371 -18.23 21.94 -13.73
N ARG A 372 -17.91 21.46 -12.51
CA ARG A 372 -17.52 20.07 -12.20
C ARG A 372 -18.68 19.31 -11.55
N HIS A 373 -18.57 17.98 -11.44
CA HIS A 373 -19.60 17.15 -10.82
C HIS A 373 -19.91 17.60 -9.38
N ALA A 374 -18.86 17.81 -8.58
CA ALA A 374 -18.96 18.23 -7.18
C ALA A 374 -19.65 19.60 -6.97
N GLY A 375 -19.66 20.49 -7.98
CA GLY A 375 -20.36 21.78 -7.92
C GLY A 375 -21.74 21.78 -8.57
N GLY A 376 -22.30 20.61 -8.89
CA GLY A 376 -23.64 20.47 -9.45
C GLY A 376 -23.71 20.63 -10.97
N ALA A 377 -22.63 20.33 -11.70
CA ALA A 377 -22.66 20.35 -13.16
C ALA A 377 -23.75 19.42 -13.72
N ASN A 378 -24.50 19.92 -14.71
CA ASN A 378 -25.53 19.12 -15.36
C ASN A 378 -24.89 18.12 -16.34
N MET A 379 -24.66 16.90 -15.86
CA MET A 379 -24.00 15.84 -16.63
C MET A 379 -24.77 15.46 -17.90
N SER A 380 -26.11 15.43 -17.86
CA SER A 380 -26.92 15.15 -19.05
C SER A 380 -26.67 16.20 -20.15
N ARG A 381 -26.66 17.49 -19.78
CA ARG A 381 -26.34 18.59 -20.70
C ARG A 381 -24.92 18.48 -21.23
N LEU A 382 -23.95 18.18 -20.37
CA LEU A 382 -22.55 18.01 -20.75
C LEU A 382 -22.37 16.87 -21.76
N LEU A 383 -23.01 15.72 -21.54
CA LEU A 383 -22.93 14.55 -22.41
C LEU A 383 -23.69 14.74 -23.73
N ILE A 384 -24.71 15.61 -23.77
CA ILE A 384 -25.41 15.99 -25.01
C ILE A 384 -24.59 17.02 -25.81
N LYS A 385 -24.15 18.11 -25.17
CA LYS A 385 -23.46 19.22 -25.83
C LYS A 385 -22.00 18.89 -26.15
N LYS A 386 -21.33 18.11 -25.30
CA LYS A 386 -19.93 17.68 -25.47
C LYS A 386 -19.03 18.89 -25.73
N HIS A 387 -18.14 18.77 -26.72
CA HIS A 387 -17.27 19.86 -27.19
C HIS A 387 -18.02 21.02 -27.88
N ASN A 388 -19.34 20.95 -28.07
CA ASN A 388 -20.16 22.05 -28.62
C ASN A 388 -20.84 22.90 -27.53
N ALA A 389 -20.51 22.68 -26.26
CA ALA A 389 -20.98 23.53 -25.17
C ALA A 389 -20.59 25.00 -25.39
N ALA A 390 -21.47 25.93 -25.00
CA ALA A 390 -21.24 27.37 -25.21
C ALA A 390 -20.16 27.91 -24.27
N ASP A 391 -20.19 27.49 -23.00
CA ASP A 391 -19.20 27.86 -21.99
C ASP A 391 -17.87 27.11 -22.24
N PRO A 392 -16.74 27.82 -22.41
CA PRO A 392 -15.42 27.20 -22.53
C PRO A 392 -15.07 26.29 -21.34
N ASN A 393 -15.55 26.57 -20.12
CA ASN A 393 -15.28 25.74 -18.96
C ASN A 393 -16.07 24.42 -18.98
N GLU A 394 -17.32 24.42 -19.49
CA GLU A 394 -18.05 23.17 -19.79
C GLU A 394 -17.26 22.34 -20.84
N ARG A 395 -16.69 22.98 -21.87
CA ARG A 395 -15.84 22.29 -22.86
C ARG A 395 -14.56 21.72 -22.24
N ARG A 396 -13.86 22.47 -21.38
CA ARG A 396 -12.68 21.99 -20.64
C ARG A 396 -13.01 20.79 -19.77
N TYR A 397 -14.11 20.84 -19.03
CA TYR A 397 -14.54 19.74 -18.17
C TYR A 397 -14.89 18.48 -18.98
N TYR A 398 -15.59 18.63 -20.11
CA TYR A 398 -15.81 17.51 -21.02
C TYR A 398 -14.49 16.88 -21.50
N TRP A 399 -13.53 17.70 -21.93
CA TRP A 399 -12.24 17.21 -22.40
C TRP A 399 -11.38 16.58 -21.30
N TRP A 400 -11.43 17.13 -20.09
CA TRP A 400 -10.81 16.54 -18.90
C TRP A 400 -11.32 15.12 -18.69
N ARG A 401 -12.66 14.92 -18.65
CA ARG A 401 -13.26 13.58 -18.53
C ARG A 401 -12.80 12.66 -19.66
N MET A 402 -12.71 13.15 -20.90
CA MET A 402 -12.24 12.33 -22.03
C MET A 402 -10.77 11.91 -21.92
N LEU A 403 -9.89 12.78 -21.41
CA LEU A 403 -8.48 12.45 -21.17
C LEU A 403 -8.35 11.37 -20.08
N VAL A 404 -9.08 11.52 -18.98
CA VAL A 404 -9.10 10.52 -17.89
C VAL A 404 -9.64 9.17 -18.40
N LYS A 405 -10.78 9.17 -19.11
CA LYS A 405 -11.32 7.95 -19.75
C LYS A 405 -10.33 7.30 -20.69
N GLN A 406 -9.62 8.09 -21.50
CA GLN A 406 -8.61 7.57 -22.43
C GLN A 406 -7.48 6.85 -21.67
N ARG A 407 -7.01 7.39 -20.55
CA ARG A 407 -6.01 6.73 -19.69
C ARG A 407 -6.56 5.46 -19.06
N LEU A 408 -7.74 5.52 -18.45
CA LEU A 408 -8.37 4.38 -17.78
C LEU A 408 -8.65 3.24 -18.77
N PHE A 409 -9.18 3.55 -19.95
CA PHE A 409 -9.40 2.56 -21.01
C PHE A 409 -8.09 1.91 -21.46
N LYS A 410 -7.01 2.67 -21.62
CA LYS A 410 -5.69 2.10 -21.98
C LYS A 410 -5.15 1.18 -20.89
N ARG A 411 -5.31 1.55 -19.61
CA ARG A 411 -4.81 0.78 -18.47
C ARG A 411 -5.58 -0.52 -18.28
N SER A 412 -6.91 -0.49 -18.46
CA SER A 412 -7.79 -1.63 -18.23
C SER A 412 -8.32 -2.22 -19.54
N ARG A 413 -7.59 -2.05 -20.64
CA ARG A 413 -8.03 -2.40 -22.00
C ARG A 413 -8.48 -3.85 -22.10
N ASP A 414 -7.68 -4.75 -21.57
CA ASP A 414 -7.88 -6.20 -21.73
C ASP A 414 -9.16 -6.66 -21.04
N ILE A 415 -9.53 -6.05 -19.91
CA ILE A 415 -10.76 -6.35 -19.18
C ILE A 415 -11.94 -5.65 -19.87
N LEU A 416 -11.80 -4.37 -20.22
CA LEU A 416 -12.87 -3.57 -20.82
C LEU A 416 -13.29 -4.06 -22.21
N ILE A 417 -12.38 -4.66 -22.99
CA ILE A 417 -12.70 -5.19 -24.32
C ILE A 417 -13.59 -6.44 -24.24
N GLN A 418 -13.56 -7.17 -23.12
CA GLN A 418 -14.39 -8.36 -22.90
C GLN A 418 -15.84 -8.00 -22.60
N LEU A 419 -16.10 -6.78 -22.15
CA LEU A 419 -17.45 -6.27 -21.89
C LEU A 419 -18.12 -5.81 -23.18
N GLU A 420 -19.45 -5.92 -23.19
CA GLU A 420 -20.31 -5.30 -24.18
C GLU A 420 -20.10 -3.79 -24.24
N MET A 421 -20.42 -3.18 -25.39
CA MET A 421 -20.12 -1.77 -25.60
C MET A 421 -20.85 -0.85 -24.61
N SER A 422 -22.09 -1.19 -24.21
CA SER A 422 -22.86 -0.46 -23.20
C SER A 422 -22.14 -0.48 -21.85
N ASP A 423 -21.80 -1.66 -21.37
CA ASP A 423 -21.29 -1.89 -20.02
C ASP A 423 -19.88 -1.32 -19.89
N ARG A 424 -19.10 -1.41 -20.97
CA ARG A 424 -17.81 -0.72 -21.08
C ARG A 424 -17.95 0.79 -20.88
N ILE A 425 -18.97 1.41 -21.49
CA ILE A 425 -19.18 2.86 -21.38
C ILE A 425 -19.62 3.22 -19.95
N GLU A 426 -20.51 2.43 -19.37
CA GLU A 426 -21.02 2.60 -18.02
C GLU A 426 -19.92 2.46 -16.97
N LYS A 427 -19.18 1.34 -16.96
CA LYS A 427 -18.09 1.13 -16.00
C LYS A 427 -16.97 2.16 -16.15
N LEU A 428 -16.70 2.65 -17.37
CA LEU A 428 -15.77 3.76 -17.58
C LEU A 428 -16.29 5.09 -17.03
N GLU A 429 -17.59 5.35 -17.11
CA GLU A 429 -18.20 6.56 -16.54
C GLU A 429 -18.13 6.52 -15.02
N GLU A 430 -18.52 5.40 -14.42
CA GLU A 430 -18.42 5.16 -12.97
C GLU A 430 -16.99 5.33 -12.46
N THR A 431 -16.02 4.68 -13.12
CA THR A 431 -14.61 4.77 -12.73
C THR A 431 -14.09 6.22 -12.80
N VAL A 432 -14.50 7.00 -13.81
CA VAL A 432 -14.09 8.41 -13.89
C VAL A 432 -14.72 9.25 -12.78
N THR A 433 -15.96 8.97 -12.41
CA THR A 433 -16.61 9.65 -11.29
C THR A 433 -15.88 9.36 -9.97
N ASN A 434 -15.52 8.10 -9.71
CA ASN A 434 -14.74 7.72 -8.52
C ASN A 434 -13.35 8.40 -8.50
N VAL A 435 -12.70 8.53 -9.66
CA VAL A 435 -11.43 9.25 -9.79
C VAL A 435 -11.61 10.76 -9.54
N GLU A 436 -12.67 11.37 -10.08
CA GLU A 436 -12.99 12.79 -9.86
C GLU A 436 -13.22 13.08 -8.38
N GLU A 437 -14.02 12.26 -7.69
CA GLU A 437 -14.29 12.38 -6.26
C GLU A 437 -13.00 12.30 -5.43
N GLY A 438 -12.13 11.35 -5.75
CA GLY A 438 -10.83 11.22 -5.12
C GLY A 438 -9.92 12.43 -5.33
N TYR A 439 -9.94 13.06 -6.51
CA TYR A 439 -9.19 14.28 -6.76
C TYR A 439 -9.81 15.50 -6.07
N GLU A 440 -11.13 15.61 -6.05
CA GLU A 440 -11.83 16.70 -5.35
C GLU A 440 -11.53 16.71 -3.85
N ALA A 441 -11.47 15.54 -3.22
CA ALA A 441 -11.07 15.42 -1.82
C ALA A 441 -9.66 16.00 -1.57
N LEU A 442 -8.70 15.67 -2.44
CA LEU A 442 -7.32 16.18 -2.33
C LEU A 442 -7.23 17.68 -2.63
N ILE A 443 -7.91 18.16 -3.66
CA ILE A 443 -7.93 19.59 -4.02
C ILE A 443 -8.49 20.43 -2.87
N LYS A 444 -9.55 19.97 -2.19
CA LYS A 444 -10.09 20.63 -0.99
C LYS A 444 -9.05 20.73 0.13
N VAL A 445 -8.30 19.67 0.38
CA VAL A 445 -7.22 19.68 1.39
C VAL A 445 -6.10 20.64 1.00
N PHE A 446 -5.68 20.66 -0.26
CA PHE A 446 -4.61 21.55 -0.74
C PHE A 446 -5.02 23.01 -0.68
N THR A 447 -6.24 23.34 -1.11
CA THR A 447 -6.78 24.71 -1.07
C THR A 447 -6.90 25.22 0.37
N ALA A 448 -7.47 24.43 1.28
CA ALA A 448 -7.54 24.79 2.70
C ALA A 448 -6.15 25.00 3.32
N ARG A 449 -5.16 24.17 2.96
CA ARG A 449 -3.78 24.33 3.41
C ARG A 449 -3.16 25.62 2.90
N GLU A 450 -3.36 25.96 1.64
CA GLU A 450 -2.85 27.20 1.05
C GLU A 450 -3.47 28.44 1.69
N GLU A 451 -4.78 28.42 1.95
CA GLU A 451 -5.47 29.49 2.66
C GLU A 451 -4.92 29.67 4.08
N ALA A 452 -4.69 28.56 4.80
CA ALA A 452 -4.09 28.61 6.13
C ALA A 452 -2.64 29.13 6.11
N LEU A 453 -1.84 28.76 5.10
CA LEU A 453 -0.47 29.26 4.95
C LEU A 453 -0.44 30.75 4.60
N LYS A 454 -1.32 31.21 3.70
CA LYS A 454 -1.47 32.63 3.37
C LYS A 454 -1.91 33.45 4.58
N ALA A 455 -2.92 32.98 5.32
CA ALA A 455 -3.38 33.63 6.54
C ALA A 455 -2.24 33.77 7.58
N LYS A 456 -1.43 32.72 7.77
CA LYS A 456 -0.25 32.79 8.65
C LYS A 456 0.83 33.76 8.16
N GLN A 457 1.09 33.82 6.85
CA GLN A 457 2.05 34.77 6.26
C GLN A 457 1.57 36.22 6.39
N GLU A 458 0.26 36.45 6.24
CA GLU A 458 -0.37 37.76 6.46
C GLU A 458 -0.33 38.18 7.94
N GLU A 459 -0.37 37.22 8.88
CA GLU A 459 -0.20 37.46 10.31
C GLU A 459 1.27 37.67 10.74
N SER A 460 2.25 37.06 10.07
CA SER A 460 3.67 37.11 10.48
C SER A 460 4.50 38.21 9.82
N GLY A 461 4.03 38.85 8.73
CA GLY A 461 4.66 40.04 8.15
C GLY A 461 6.07 39.86 7.55
N GLU A 462 6.51 38.64 7.26
CA GLU A 462 7.84 38.34 6.68
C GLU A 462 7.81 37.99 5.18
N SER A 463 8.83 38.46 4.45
CA SER A 463 9.05 38.34 3.00
C SER A 463 9.45 36.91 2.55
N PRO A 464 9.34 36.55 1.25
CA PRO A 464 9.17 35.16 0.78
C PRO A 464 10.39 34.23 0.76
N GLU A 465 11.58 34.61 1.22
CA GLU A 465 12.82 33.89 0.86
C GLU A 465 13.37 32.87 1.88
N THR A 466 12.71 32.63 3.01
CA THR A 466 13.15 31.62 4.00
C THR A 466 12.09 30.59 4.40
N ALA A 467 10.84 30.70 3.94
CA ALA A 467 9.74 29.83 4.38
C ALA A 467 9.64 28.47 3.65
N ALA A 468 10.44 28.22 2.61
CA ALA A 468 10.27 27.05 1.74
C ALA A 468 10.84 25.72 2.29
N SER A 469 11.57 25.73 3.42
CA SER A 469 12.25 24.53 3.94
C SER A 469 11.69 23.96 5.24
N GLU A 470 10.75 24.61 5.92
CA GLU A 470 10.37 24.19 7.30
C GLU A 470 8.93 23.70 7.50
N ASP A 471 7.98 23.88 6.58
CA ASP A 471 6.56 23.65 6.92
C ASP A 471 5.80 22.67 6.00
N SER A 472 6.43 21.54 5.67
CA SER A 472 5.74 20.42 5.02
C SER A 472 4.89 19.56 5.97
N ALA A 473 4.93 19.77 7.30
CA ALA A 473 4.51 18.75 8.28
C ALA A 473 3.46 19.15 9.35
N THR A 474 2.67 20.21 9.17
CA THR A 474 1.55 20.51 10.09
C THR A 474 0.18 20.26 9.44
N SER A 475 -0.33 19.03 9.57
CA SER A 475 -1.78 18.79 9.51
C SER A 475 -2.23 18.14 10.82
N SER A 476 -3.04 18.87 11.58
CA SER A 476 -3.88 18.33 12.64
C SER A 476 -4.95 17.45 12.00
N GLY A 477 -5.19 16.30 12.63
CA GLY A 477 -6.05 15.25 12.09
C GLY A 477 -7.51 15.67 11.95
N ASP A 478 -8.07 15.32 10.80
CA ASP A 478 -9.45 14.89 10.71
C ASP A 478 -9.44 13.48 10.11
N THR A 479 -9.70 12.49 10.94
CA THR A 479 -9.67 11.06 10.59
C THR A 479 -10.88 10.65 9.76
N SER A 480 -11.85 11.54 9.54
CA SER A 480 -13.11 11.22 8.85
C SER A 480 -13.00 11.09 7.32
N ALA A 481 -11.96 11.66 6.71
CA ALA A 481 -11.77 11.63 5.25
C ALA A 481 -10.93 10.45 4.73
N ARG A 482 -10.33 9.64 5.63
CA ARG A 482 -9.48 8.50 5.26
C ARG A 482 -10.28 7.24 4.89
N ASP A 483 -11.49 7.08 5.42
CA ASP A 483 -12.29 5.85 5.30
C ASP A 483 -13.24 5.83 4.08
N GLN A 484 -13.26 6.86 3.23
CA GLN A 484 -14.18 6.97 2.08
C GLN A 484 -13.50 6.80 0.72
N ARG A 485 -12.36 6.11 0.65
CA ARG A 485 -11.67 5.94 -0.62
C ARG A 485 -11.95 4.53 -1.14
N SER A 486 -12.84 4.47 -2.13
CA SER A 486 -13.09 3.26 -2.90
C SER A 486 -11.90 3.00 -3.83
N LYS A 487 -11.65 1.73 -4.15
CA LYS A 487 -10.53 1.33 -5.02
C LYS A 487 -10.57 2.15 -6.32
N ARG A 488 -9.53 2.94 -6.59
CA ARG A 488 -9.28 3.56 -7.92
C ARG A 488 -8.87 2.53 -9.00
N LYS A 489 -9.13 1.25 -8.73
CA LYS A 489 -8.83 0.10 -9.58
C LYS A 489 -10.16 -0.38 -10.15
N PHE A 490 -10.15 -0.70 -11.44
CA PHE A 490 -11.30 -1.31 -12.10
C PHE A 490 -11.66 -2.61 -11.39
N THR A 491 -12.78 -2.63 -10.67
CA THR A 491 -13.39 -3.81 -10.06
C THR A 491 -14.57 -4.19 -10.94
N VAL A 492 -14.48 -5.34 -11.62
CA VAL A 492 -15.67 -6.00 -12.15
C VAL A 492 -16.29 -6.67 -10.94
N GLU A 493 -17.32 -6.07 -10.38
CA GLU A 493 -18.27 -6.84 -9.59
C GLU A 493 -19.05 -7.69 -10.60
N ASP A 494 -19.08 -9.00 -10.37
CA ASP A 494 -19.86 -9.95 -11.16
C ASP A 494 -21.32 -9.74 -10.76
N GLU A 495 -22.07 -8.95 -11.55
CA GLU A 495 -23.48 -8.59 -11.29
C GLU A 495 -24.48 -9.69 -11.72
N ASP A 496 -24.03 -10.90 -12.01
CA ASP A 496 -24.88 -11.99 -12.49
C ASP A 496 -25.28 -12.97 -11.35
N GLU A 497 -25.94 -12.50 -10.29
CA GLU A 497 -26.76 -13.37 -9.42
C GLU A 497 -28.03 -12.63 -8.94
N GLU A 498 -28.89 -12.23 -9.88
CA GLU A 498 -30.32 -12.03 -9.59
C GLU A 498 -31.09 -13.32 -9.94
N GLU A 499 -31.31 -14.20 -8.96
CA GLU A 499 -32.39 -15.20 -9.03
C GLU A 499 -33.42 -14.94 -7.93
N GLU A 500 -34.66 -14.71 -8.36
CA GLU A 500 -35.83 -14.54 -7.51
C GLU A 500 -36.23 -15.86 -6.81
N GLY A 501 -36.35 -15.80 -5.47
CA GLY A 501 -37.40 -16.49 -4.70
C GLY A 501 -37.21 -17.97 -4.30
N GLU A 502 -36.64 -18.22 -3.11
CA GLU A 502 -37.27 -18.91 -1.94
C GLU A 502 -36.21 -19.17 -0.82
N PRO A 503 -36.60 -19.29 0.47
CA PRO A 503 -35.66 -19.16 1.58
C PRO A 503 -35.23 -20.51 2.19
N GLU A 504 -33.96 -20.91 2.07
CA GLU A 504 -33.32 -21.80 3.06
C GLU A 504 -31.80 -21.56 3.18
N ALA A 505 -31.36 -21.48 4.43
CA ALA A 505 -30.00 -21.56 4.98
C ALA A 505 -28.78 -21.47 4.03
N SER A 506 -28.17 -20.28 3.98
CA SER A 506 -26.72 -20.03 3.92
C SER A 506 -25.85 -20.92 3.01
N LYS A 507 -25.80 -20.61 1.70
CA LYS A 507 -24.59 -20.86 0.91
C LYS A 507 -23.65 -19.67 1.09
N ARG A 508 -22.65 -19.80 1.96
CA ARG A 508 -21.49 -18.89 1.95
C ARG A 508 -20.72 -19.15 0.64
N PRO A 509 -20.31 -18.12 -0.13
CA PRO A 509 -19.42 -18.32 -1.26
C PRO A 509 -18.10 -18.90 -0.74
N LYS A 510 -17.68 -20.03 -1.30
CA LYS A 510 -16.39 -20.64 -0.97
C LYS A 510 -15.27 -19.80 -1.60
N LEU A 511 -14.24 -19.48 -0.82
CA LEU A 511 -13.06 -18.77 -1.34
C LEU A 511 -12.37 -19.63 -2.43
N PRO A 512 -12.25 -19.15 -3.68
CA PRO A 512 -11.69 -19.91 -4.80
C PRO A 512 -10.28 -20.46 -4.53
N LEU A 513 -9.47 -19.72 -3.77
CA LEU A 513 -8.13 -20.14 -3.40
C LEU A 513 -8.13 -21.34 -2.44
N GLY A 514 -9.00 -21.33 -1.42
CA GLY A 514 -9.11 -22.46 -0.48
C GLY A 514 -9.56 -23.76 -1.15
N LEU A 515 -10.41 -23.65 -2.19
CA LEU A 515 -10.81 -24.80 -3.01
C LEU A 515 -9.63 -25.35 -3.84
N LEU A 516 -8.82 -24.45 -4.41
CA LEU A 516 -7.64 -24.82 -5.21
C LEU A 516 -6.51 -25.43 -4.35
N THR A 517 -6.29 -24.91 -3.15
CA THR A 517 -5.33 -25.48 -2.18
C THR A 517 -5.75 -26.90 -1.79
N ALA A 518 -7.04 -27.13 -1.53
CA ALA A 518 -7.55 -28.47 -1.25
C ALA A 518 -7.52 -29.40 -2.47
N ALA A 519 -7.57 -28.86 -3.68
CA ALA A 519 -7.52 -29.61 -4.93
C ALA A 519 -6.10 -30.02 -5.36
N GLN A 520 -5.06 -29.67 -4.59
CA GLN A 520 -3.69 -30.06 -4.90
C GLN A 520 -3.56 -31.60 -4.94
N GLY A 521 -2.86 -32.10 -5.96
CA GLY A 521 -2.72 -33.53 -6.27
C GLY A 521 -3.85 -34.13 -7.12
N HIS A 522 -4.95 -33.42 -7.35
CA HIS A 522 -6.12 -33.97 -8.02
C HIS A 522 -6.22 -33.56 -9.49
N PRO A 523 -6.90 -34.37 -10.34
CA PRO A 523 -7.15 -34.02 -11.73
C PRO A 523 -8.13 -32.85 -11.84
N MET A 524 -7.86 -31.92 -12.76
CA MET A 524 -8.76 -30.82 -13.08
C MET A 524 -8.65 -30.41 -14.54
N LEU A 525 -9.74 -29.82 -15.04
CA LEU A 525 -9.78 -29.19 -16.35
C LEU A 525 -9.72 -27.68 -16.18
N VAL A 526 -8.80 -27.05 -16.90
CA VAL A 526 -8.61 -25.60 -16.94
C VAL A 526 -8.93 -25.11 -18.33
N GLU A 527 -9.94 -24.24 -18.47
CA GLU A 527 -10.17 -23.52 -19.73
C GLU A 527 -9.48 -22.16 -19.66
N LEU A 528 -8.63 -21.88 -20.64
CA LEU A 528 -7.93 -20.62 -20.78
C LEU A 528 -8.79 -19.61 -21.54
N LYS A 529 -8.52 -18.32 -21.34
CA LYS A 529 -9.22 -17.22 -22.01
C LYS A 529 -9.08 -17.20 -23.54
N ASN A 530 -8.05 -17.88 -24.08
CA ASN A 530 -7.87 -18.05 -25.52
C ASN A 530 -8.68 -19.23 -26.10
N GLY A 531 -9.45 -19.95 -25.27
CA GLY A 531 -10.27 -21.10 -25.67
C GLY A 531 -9.55 -22.45 -25.60
N GLU A 532 -8.25 -22.48 -25.31
CA GLU A 532 -7.53 -23.75 -25.10
C GLU A 532 -7.95 -24.39 -23.78
N THR A 533 -8.06 -25.71 -23.75
CA THR A 533 -8.34 -26.46 -22.51
C THR A 533 -7.15 -27.31 -22.12
N LEU A 534 -6.78 -27.29 -20.85
CA LEU A 534 -5.71 -28.08 -20.26
C LEU A 534 -6.32 -29.03 -19.23
N ASN A 535 -6.16 -30.34 -19.45
CA ASN A 535 -6.61 -31.37 -18.51
C ASN A 535 -5.38 -32.06 -17.91
N GLY A 536 -5.20 -31.99 -16.58
CA GLY A 536 -4.04 -32.56 -15.89
C GLY A 536 -4.20 -32.54 -14.38
N HIS A 537 -3.15 -32.95 -13.66
CA HIS A 537 -3.15 -32.98 -12.19
C HIS A 537 -2.57 -31.69 -11.62
N LEU A 538 -3.27 -31.05 -10.69
CA LEU A 538 -2.78 -29.84 -10.04
C LEU A 538 -1.60 -30.17 -9.12
N ALA A 539 -0.39 -29.77 -9.51
CA ALA A 539 0.80 -29.95 -8.70
C ALA A 539 0.98 -28.83 -7.67
N ASN A 540 0.63 -27.59 -8.02
CA ASN A 540 0.74 -26.43 -7.13
C ASN A 540 -0.18 -25.29 -7.57
N CYS A 541 -0.63 -24.47 -6.62
CA CYS A 541 -1.35 -23.22 -6.84
C CYS A 541 -0.77 -22.15 -5.90
N ASP A 542 -0.39 -20.99 -6.43
CA ASP A 542 0.03 -19.86 -5.59
C ASP A 542 -1.15 -18.93 -5.22
N ASN A 543 -0.88 -17.92 -4.40
CA ASN A 543 -1.88 -16.95 -3.93
C ASN A 543 -2.46 -16.07 -5.05
N TRP A 544 -1.87 -16.08 -6.25
CA TRP A 544 -2.36 -15.39 -7.44
C TRP A 544 -3.10 -16.33 -8.41
N MET A 545 -3.42 -17.56 -7.96
CA MET A 545 -4.04 -18.62 -8.76
C MET A 545 -3.21 -19.02 -9.99
N ASN A 546 -1.89 -18.83 -9.96
CA ASN A 546 -1.03 -19.45 -10.96
C ASN A 546 -0.94 -20.95 -10.65
N LEU A 547 -1.19 -21.78 -11.66
CA LEU A 547 -1.28 -23.23 -11.52
C LEU A 547 -0.09 -23.92 -12.18
N ILE A 548 0.44 -24.95 -11.54
CA ILE A 548 1.32 -25.94 -12.16
C ILE A 548 0.50 -27.20 -12.36
N LEU A 549 0.28 -27.62 -13.60
CA LEU A 549 -0.35 -28.90 -13.91
C LEU A 549 0.70 -29.90 -14.41
N LYS A 550 0.57 -31.17 -14.02
CA LYS A 550 1.38 -32.29 -14.51
C LYS A 550 0.55 -33.26 -15.34
N GLU A 551 1.21 -33.97 -16.24
CA GLU A 551 0.60 -34.97 -17.12
C GLU A 551 -0.57 -34.40 -17.93
N VAL A 552 -0.31 -33.27 -18.61
CA VAL A 552 -1.34 -32.41 -19.17
C VAL A 552 -1.68 -32.82 -20.60
N VAL A 553 -2.97 -32.91 -20.90
CA VAL A 553 -3.50 -32.93 -22.26
C VAL A 553 -4.03 -31.54 -22.60
N GLN A 554 -3.38 -30.86 -23.53
CA GLN A 554 -3.85 -29.59 -24.09
C GLN A 554 -4.71 -29.85 -25.31
N THR A 555 -5.87 -29.21 -25.40
CA THR A 555 -6.75 -29.21 -26.56
C THR A 555 -6.86 -27.81 -27.16
N SER A 556 -6.79 -27.70 -28.49
CA SER A 556 -6.97 -26.44 -29.22
C SER A 556 -8.38 -25.85 -29.01
N PRO A 557 -8.57 -24.53 -29.23
CA PRO A 557 -9.88 -23.90 -29.13
C PRO A 557 -10.95 -24.52 -30.06
N GLU A 558 -10.53 -25.05 -31.21
CA GLU A 558 -11.39 -25.71 -32.17
C GLU A 558 -11.70 -27.19 -31.83
N GLY A 559 -11.03 -27.75 -30.81
CA GLY A 559 -11.21 -29.15 -30.38
C GLY A 559 -10.59 -30.19 -31.31
N ASP A 560 -9.81 -29.78 -32.32
CA ASP A 560 -9.29 -30.63 -33.39
C ASP A 560 -7.86 -31.16 -33.12
N ARG A 561 -7.12 -30.57 -32.18
CA ARG A 561 -5.72 -30.92 -31.88
C ARG A 561 -5.51 -31.17 -30.41
N PHE A 562 -4.71 -32.19 -30.12
CA PHE A 562 -4.36 -32.62 -28.76
C PHE A 562 -2.84 -32.71 -28.61
N PHE A 563 -2.28 -32.09 -27.56
CA PHE A 563 -0.87 -32.18 -27.21
C PHE A 563 -0.74 -32.79 -25.81
N ARG A 564 0.19 -33.73 -25.65
CA ARG A 564 0.55 -34.26 -24.32
C ARG A 564 1.82 -33.56 -23.84
N LEU A 565 1.72 -32.92 -22.68
CA LEU A 565 2.78 -32.15 -22.06
C LEU A 565 3.09 -32.75 -20.69
N PRO A 566 4.38 -32.93 -20.32
CA PRO A 566 4.74 -33.46 -19.01
C PRO A 566 4.33 -32.51 -17.87
N GLU A 567 4.46 -31.20 -18.09
CA GLU A 567 4.12 -30.16 -17.12
C GLU A 567 3.75 -28.86 -17.86
N VAL A 568 2.83 -28.07 -17.30
CA VAL A 568 2.43 -26.76 -17.80
C VAL A 568 2.29 -25.79 -16.63
N TYR A 569 2.93 -24.62 -16.75
CA TYR A 569 2.71 -23.47 -15.88
C TYR A 569 1.67 -22.53 -16.50
N ILE A 570 0.60 -22.26 -15.76
CA ILE A 570 -0.53 -21.43 -16.18
C ILE A 570 -0.57 -20.22 -15.27
N ARG A 571 -0.55 -19.01 -15.83
CA ARG A 571 -0.79 -17.79 -15.04
C ARG A 571 -2.28 -17.63 -14.73
N GLY A 572 -2.62 -17.34 -13.48
CA GLY A 572 -4.00 -17.25 -13.00
C GLY A 572 -4.84 -16.24 -13.77
N ASN A 573 -4.24 -15.14 -14.22
CA ASN A 573 -4.91 -14.13 -15.03
C ASN A 573 -5.39 -14.63 -16.41
N ASN A 574 -4.85 -15.74 -16.92
CA ASN A 574 -5.22 -16.35 -18.20
C ASN A 574 -6.31 -17.43 -18.06
N ILE A 575 -6.66 -17.81 -16.84
CA ILE A 575 -7.69 -18.82 -16.56
C ILE A 575 -9.06 -18.18 -16.76
N LYS A 576 -9.94 -18.86 -17.49
CA LYS A 576 -11.35 -18.47 -17.66
C LYS A 576 -12.21 -19.15 -16.60
N TYR A 577 -12.12 -20.48 -16.51
CA TYR A 577 -12.72 -21.25 -15.42
C TYR A 577 -12.00 -22.58 -15.22
N LEU A 578 -12.31 -23.23 -14.10
CA LEU A 578 -11.78 -24.53 -13.69
C LEU A 578 -12.94 -25.49 -13.46
N ARG A 579 -12.78 -26.76 -13.82
CA ARG A 579 -13.68 -27.84 -13.39
C ARG A 579 -12.95 -28.71 -12.38
N ILE A 580 -13.49 -28.74 -11.17
CA ILE A 580 -12.95 -29.46 -10.04
C ILE A 580 -13.92 -30.60 -9.71
N PRO A 581 -13.43 -31.83 -9.49
CA PRO A 581 -14.27 -32.96 -9.08
C PRO A 581 -15.10 -32.64 -7.83
N GLU A 582 -16.36 -33.11 -7.79
CA GLU A 582 -17.30 -32.84 -6.68
C GLU A 582 -16.80 -33.38 -5.33
N GLU A 583 -16.02 -34.46 -5.33
CA GLU A 583 -15.42 -35.06 -4.12
C GLU A 583 -14.57 -34.03 -3.33
N ILE A 584 -13.84 -33.15 -4.04
CA ILE A 584 -13.00 -32.12 -3.42
C ILE A 584 -13.86 -31.00 -2.84
N ILE A 585 -15.00 -30.71 -3.49
CA ILE A 585 -15.98 -29.73 -3.03
C ILE A 585 -16.59 -30.19 -1.71
N GLU A 586 -16.80 -31.51 -1.52
CA GLU A 586 -17.28 -32.11 -0.28
C GLU A 586 -16.22 -32.11 0.82
N MET A 587 -14.97 -32.48 0.52
CA MET A 587 -13.86 -32.42 1.49
C MET A 587 -13.69 -31.01 2.10
N VAL A 588 -13.79 -29.96 1.29
CA VAL A 588 -13.72 -28.57 1.77
C VAL A 588 -14.93 -28.19 2.63
N LYS A 589 -16.12 -28.76 2.38
CA LYS A 589 -17.30 -28.54 3.22
C LYS A 589 -17.11 -29.18 4.60
N GLU A 590 -16.57 -30.39 4.66
CA GLU A 590 -16.32 -31.09 5.93
C GLU A 590 -15.22 -30.40 6.76
N GLN A 591 -14.18 -29.88 6.11
CA GLN A 591 -13.14 -29.07 6.77
C GLN A 591 -13.69 -27.75 7.32
N GLN A 592 -14.61 -27.09 6.61
CA GLN A 592 -15.25 -25.85 7.08
C GLN A 592 -16.35 -26.08 8.13
N GLN A 593 -17.05 -27.22 8.11
CA GLN A 593 -18.06 -27.57 9.12
C GLN A 593 -17.45 -28.04 10.44
N ASN A 594 -16.24 -28.60 10.42
CA ASN A 594 -15.52 -29.02 11.62
C ASN A 594 -14.82 -27.86 12.36
N GLN A 595 -14.92 -26.61 11.88
CA GLN A 595 -14.55 -25.42 12.67
C GLN A 595 -15.75 -24.98 13.53
N PRO A 596 -15.60 -24.83 14.87
CA PRO A 596 -16.67 -24.33 15.71
C PRO A 596 -16.96 -22.85 15.39
N SER A 597 -18.14 -22.61 14.80
CA SER A 597 -18.63 -21.27 14.49
C SER A 597 -19.08 -20.54 15.76
N ASN A 598 -18.31 -19.56 16.26
CA ASN A 598 -18.77 -18.64 17.29
C ASN A 598 -18.85 -17.21 16.75
N ARG A 599 -20.03 -16.84 16.22
CA ARG A 599 -20.39 -15.44 15.94
C ARG A 599 -21.81 -15.20 16.43
N ASN A 600 -21.95 -14.61 17.63
CA ASN A 600 -22.89 -13.52 17.87
C ASN A 600 -22.69 -12.84 19.24
N ARG A 601 -21.99 -11.68 19.28
CA ARG A 601 -22.27 -10.56 20.22
C ARG A 601 -21.31 -9.37 19.98
N GLY A 602 -21.53 -8.66 18.88
CA GLY A 602 -21.01 -7.29 18.68
C GLY A 602 -22.14 -6.29 18.92
N GLY A 603 -22.56 -6.13 20.19
CA GLY A 603 -23.57 -5.15 20.57
C GLY A 603 -22.99 -3.74 20.61
N HIS A 604 -23.61 -2.82 19.88
CA HIS A 604 -23.48 -1.38 20.07
C HIS A 604 -23.47 -0.99 21.55
N SER A 605 -22.43 -0.30 22.02
CA SER A 605 -22.56 0.56 23.19
C SER A 605 -21.88 1.90 22.96
N HIS A 606 -22.71 2.93 22.96
CA HIS A 606 -22.39 4.34 23.01
C HIS A 606 -21.30 4.68 24.04
N ARG A 607 -20.48 5.66 23.65
CA ARG A 607 -19.62 6.48 24.52
C ARG A 607 -20.43 7.04 25.69
N GLY A 608 -20.11 6.58 26.90
CA GLY A 608 -20.50 7.20 28.16
C GLY A 608 -19.35 8.06 28.68
N ASP A 609 -19.51 9.36 28.53
CA ASP A 609 -18.70 10.42 29.13
C ASP A 609 -18.89 10.42 30.67
N ARG A 610 -17.80 10.67 31.41
CA ARG A 610 -17.80 10.78 32.88
C ARG A 610 -17.17 12.10 33.29
N GLY A 611 -18.00 12.95 33.90
CA GLY A 611 -17.67 14.10 34.73
C GLY A 611 -18.87 15.03 34.71
N ASP A 612 -19.50 15.48 35.80
CA ASP A 612 -18.92 15.89 37.06
C ASP A 612 -20.01 15.92 38.16
N ARG A 613 -19.52 16.07 39.38
CA ARG A 613 -20.13 16.08 40.70
C ARG A 613 -21.39 16.95 40.87
N GLY A 614 -22.25 16.48 41.78
CA GLY A 614 -22.71 17.32 42.89
C GLY A 614 -24.21 17.44 43.06
N GLY A 615 -24.70 17.11 44.27
CA GLY A 615 -25.84 17.82 44.84
C GLY A 615 -27.18 17.08 44.91
N ARG A 616 -27.34 16.29 45.98
CA ARG A 616 -28.34 16.56 47.03
C ARG A 616 -29.81 16.73 46.57
N GLY A 617 -30.56 15.64 46.68
CA GLY A 617 -31.81 15.62 47.46
C GLY A 617 -33.13 15.83 46.72
N GLY A 618 -34.13 15.02 47.11
CA GLY A 618 -35.52 15.50 47.19
C GLY A 618 -36.55 14.80 46.31
N ARG A 619 -37.16 13.74 46.86
CA ARG A 619 -38.62 13.49 46.97
C ARG A 619 -39.58 14.04 45.88
N GLY A 620 -40.43 13.14 45.40
CA GLY A 620 -41.87 13.43 45.15
C GLY A 620 -42.33 13.02 43.73
N ARG A 621 -43.03 11.90 43.55
CA ARG A 621 -44.51 11.74 43.56
C ARG A 621 -45.28 12.63 42.57
N GLY A 622 -46.06 11.98 41.70
CA GLY A 622 -47.28 12.52 41.06
C GLY A 622 -47.23 12.43 39.54
N ARG A 623 -47.81 11.39 38.89
CA ARG A 623 -49.22 11.32 38.42
C ARG A 623 -49.74 12.64 37.85
N GLY A 624 -50.05 12.65 36.55
CA GLY A 624 -50.87 13.70 35.94
C GLY A 624 -51.06 13.54 34.43
N ARG A 625 -52.21 12.97 34.04
CA ARG A 625 -52.79 12.97 32.69
C ARG A 625 -53.29 14.38 32.31
N GLY A 626 -53.33 14.66 31.00
CA GLY A 626 -54.18 15.70 30.36
C GLY A 626 -53.43 16.41 29.23
N ARG A 627 -53.64 16.15 27.94
CA ARG A 627 -54.79 16.40 27.03
C ARG A 627 -54.88 17.87 26.57
N GLY A 628 -54.77 18.06 25.25
CA GLY A 628 -55.20 19.24 24.47
C GLY A 628 -54.13 20.33 24.37
N GLY A 629 -53.84 20.96 23.25
CA GLY A 629 -54.43 20.95 21.91
C GLY A 629 -53.86 22.14 21.12
N SER A 630 -54.10 22.14 19.82
CA SER A 630 -53.61 23.05 18.76
C SER A 630 -52.28 22.65 18.14
#